data_AF-A0A9N9HTH8-F1
#
_entry.id   AF-A0A9N9HTH8-F1
#
_cell.length_a   1.000
_cell.length_b   1.000
_cell.length_c   1.000
_cell.angle_alpha   90.00
_cell.angle_beta   90.00
_cell.angle_gamma   90.00
#
_symmetry.space_group_name_H-M   'P 1'
#
loop_
_entity.id
_entity.type
_entity.pdbx_description
1 polymer ?
#
loop_
_entity_poly.entity_id
_entity_poly.type
_entity_poly.pdbx_seq_one_letter_code
_entity_poly.pdbx_strand_id
1 'polypeptide(L)' 'DYVFHQVDEQGYPVVDMSHVLMCLNKLDAGVDERITLVSRDEQSCLIVSYKDIKNCIDSAFRDLSRRK' A
#
# COMPACT_ATOMS: atom_id res chain seq x y z
N ASP A 1 5.80 -2.62 2.89
CA ASP A 1 5.61 -4.03 3.31
C ASP A 1 4.40 -4.69 2.66
N TYR A 2 3.17 -4.22 2.89
CA TYR A 2 1.92 -4.85 2.40
C TYR A 2 1.87 -5.42 0.95
N VAL A 3 2.40 -4.70 -0.05
CA VAL A 3 2.30 -5.13 -1.47
C VAL A 3 3.41 -6.08 -1.91
N PHE A 4 4.64 -5.87 -1.44
CA PHE A 4 5.84 -6.52 -2.01
C PHE A 4 6.62 -7.39 -1.03
N HIS A 5 6.31 -7.31 0.27
CA HIS A 5 7.01 -8.02 1.34
C HIS A 5 6.02 -8.85 2.16
N GLN A 6 5.09 -9.52 1.48
CA GLN A 6 4.24 -10.49 2.15
C GLN A 6 5.07 -11.69 2.61
N VAL A 7 4.72 -12.21 3.77
CA VAL A 7 5.26 -13.45 4.31
C VAL A 7 4.11 -14.37 4.70
N ASP A 8 4.33 -15.67 4.63
CA ASP A 8 3.38 -16.66 5.15
C ASP A 8 3.47 -16.76 6.69
N GLU A 9 2.69 -17.65 7.27
CA GLU A 9 2.67 -17.88 8.73
C GLU A 9 4.00 -18.39 9.28
N GLN A 10 4.85 -18.96 8.43
CA GLN A 10 6.19 -19.45 8.79
C GLN A 10 7.27 -18.38 8.56
N GLY A 11 6.89 -17.20 8.06
CA GLY A 11 7.79 -16.08 7.79
C GLY A 11 8.52 -16.19 6.45
N TYR A 12 8.15 -17.12 5.57
CA TYR A 12 8.77 -17.23 4.25
C TYR A 12 8.22 -16.17 3.30
N PRO A 13 9.05 -15.54 2.45
CA PRO A 13 8.59 -14.57 1.47
C PRO A 13 7.58 -15.16 0.49
N VAL A 14 6.44 -14.51 0.34
CA VAL A 14 5.43 -14.86 -0.65
C VAL A 14 5.63 -14.00 -1.89
N VAL A 15 5.88 -14.64 -3.02
CA VAL A 15 6.01 -13.98 -4.33
C VAL A 15 4.74 -14.24 -5.14
N ASP A 16 3.70 -13.45 -4.86
CA ASP A 16 2.43 -13.50 -5.60
C ASP A 16 2.26 -12.26 -6.50
N MET A 17 2.46 -12.45 -7.80
CA MET A 17 2.28 -11.39 -8.79
C MET A 17 0.81 -10.98 -8.96
N SER A 18 -0.14 -11.88 -8.68
CA SER A 18 -1.58 -11.59 -8.76
C SER A 18 -1.97 -10.58 -7.69
N HIS A 19 -1.48 -10.75 -6.46
CA HIS A 19 -1.65 -9.79 -5.36
C HIS A 19 -1.10 -8.41 -5.72
N VAL A 20 0.13 -8.37 -6.25
CA VAL A 20 0.79 -7.12 -6.66
C VAL A 20 -0.05 -6.38 -7.69
N LEU A 21 -0.44 -7.05 -8.78
CA LEU A 21 -1.24 -6.44 -9.84
C LEU A 21 -2.60 -5.98 -9.35
N MET A 22 -3.27 -6.78 -8.53
CA MET A 22 -4.56 -6.41 -7.95
C MET A 22 -4.45 -5.18 -7.06
N CYS A 23 -3.43 -5.13 -6.19
CA CYS A 23 -3.20 -3.97 -5.32
C CYS A 23 -2.92 -2.70 -6.14
N LEU A 24 -2.11 -2.79 -7.18
CA LEU A 24 -1.81 -1.65 -8.05
C LEU A 24 -3.05 -1.19 -8.82
N ASN A 25 -3.86 -2.11 -9.35
CA ASN A 25 -5.11 -1.78 -10.03
C ASN A 25 -6.10 -1.09 -9.08
N LYS A 26 -6.24 -1.58 -7.85
CA LYS A 26 -7.11 -0.96 -6.82
C LYS A 26 -6.60 0.44 -6.42
N LEU A 27 -5.29 0.58 -6.26
CA LEU A 27 -4.65 1.86 -5.97
C LEU A 27 -4.89 2.86 -7.10
N ASP A 28 -4.64 2.47 -8.34
CA ASP A 28 -4.84 3.34 -9.51
C ASP A 28 -6.32 3.72 -9.68
N ALA A 29 -7.24 2.77 -9.49
CA ALA A 29 -8.67 3.06 -9.50
C ALA A 29 -9.13 3.95 -8.33
N GLY A 30 -8.39 3.99 -7.22
CA GLY A 30 -8.73 4.78 -6.04
C GLY A 30 -10.02 4.30 -5.37
N VAL A 31 -10.18 2.99 -5.21
CA VAL A 31 -11.39 2.37 -4.65
C VAL A 31 -11.52 2.61 -3.14
N ASP A 32 -12.75 2.56 -2.62
CA ASP A 32 -13.05 2.71 -1.18
C ASP A 32 -12.74 1.43 -0.35
N GLU A 33 -12.22 0.37 -0.97
CA GLU A 33 -11.76 -0.83 -0.27
C GLU A 33 -10.68 -0.46 0.75
N ARG A 34 -10.85 -0.93 2.00
CA ARG A 34 -9.93 -0.66 3.11
C ARG A 34 -8.98 -1.82 3.32
N ILE A 35 -7.73 -1.47 3.57
CA ILE A 35 -6.66 -2.38 3.95
C ILE A 35 -6.07 -1.97 5.31
N THR A 36 -5.43 -2.92 5.98
CA THR A 36 -4.70 -2.66 7.22
C THR A 36 -3.22 -2.63 6.92
N LEU A 37 -2.57 -1.52 7.29
CA LEU A 37 -1.12 -1.37 7.28
C LEU A 37 -0.62 -1.50 8.71
N VAL A 38 0.39 -2.34 8.91
CA VAL A 38 1.00 -2.57 10.23
C VAL A 38 2.45 -2.08 10.18
N SER A 39 2.90 -1.41 11.24
CA SER A 39 4.30 -1.03 11.40
C SER A 39 5.19 -2.26 11.57
N ARG A 40 6.47 -2.14 11.23
CA ARG A 40 7.42 -3.26 11.31
C ARG A 40 7.68 -3.78 12.72
N ASP A 41 7.50 -2.92 13.72
CA ASP A 41 7.57 -3.26 15.15
C ASP A 41 6.24 -3.81 15.70
N GLU A 42 5.22 -3.94 14.84
CA GLU A 42 3.88 -4.41 15.15
C GLU A 42 3.14 -3.58 16.21
N GLN A 43 3.64 -2.39 16.55
CA GLN A 43 3.06 -1.53 17.59
C GLN A 43 1.92 -0.65 17.07
N SER A 44 1.81 -0.44 15.75
CA SER A 44 0.86 0.47 15.14
C SER A 44 0.13 -0.15 13.96
N CYS A 45 -1.19 0.00 13.96
CA CYS A 45 -2.07 -0.42 12.87
C CYS A 45 -2.83 0.78 12.31
N LEU A 46 -2.86 0.89 10.98
CA LEU A 46 -3.58 1.91 10.24
C LEU A 46 -4.59 1.25 9.29
N ILE A 47 -5.87 1.56 9.47
CA ILE A 47 -6.92 1.15 8.52
C ILE A 47 -7.15 2.30 7.55
N VAL A 48 -6.96 2.06 6.27
CA VAL A 48 -6.96 3.11 5.23
C VAL A 48 -7.52 2.57 3.93
N SER A 49 -8.20 3.40 3.14
CA SER A 49 -8.68 3.00 1.80
C SER A 49 -7.62 3.19 0.72
N TYR A 50 -7.74 2.45 -0.39
CA TYR A 50 -6.89 2.69 -1.57
C TYR A 50 -7.05 4.12 -2.11
N LYS A 51 -8.25 4.70 -2.01
CA LYS A 51 -8.52 6.10 -2.33
C LYS A 51 -7.68 7.08 -1.50
N ASP A 52 -7.62 6.87 -0.19
CA ASP A 52 -6.83 7.71 0.71
C ASP A 52 -5.33 7.60 0.38
N ILE A 53 -4.84 6.36 0.15
CA ILE A 53 -3.45 6.11 -0.24
C ILE A 53 -3.11 6.83 -1.55
N LYS A 54 -3.98 6.73 -2.57
CA LYS A 54 -3.80 7.42 -3.86
C LYS A 54 -3.67 8.94 -3.66
N ASN A 55 -4.57 9.54 -2.87
CA ASN A 55 -4.52 10.98 -2.59
C ASN A 55 -3.21 11.39 -1.92
N CYS A 56 -2.72 10.60 -0.96
CA CYS A 56 -1.44 10.86 -0.30
C CYS A 56 -0.25 10.77 -1.28
N ILE A 57 -0.23 9.75 -2.14
CA ILE A 57 0.81 9.57 -3.16
C ILE A 57 0.80 10.73 -4.15
N ASP A 58 -0.38 11.11 -4.67
CA ASP A 58 -0.54 12.21 -5.61
C ASP A 58 -0.09 13.54 -4.99
N SER A 59 -0.43 13.78 -3.72
CA SER A 59 0.00 14.98 -3.00
C SER A 59 1.53 15.01 -2.85
N ALA A 60 2.13 13.93 -2.34
CA ALA A 60 3.57 13.84 -2.15
C ALA A 60 4.34 14.00 -3.47
N PHE A 61 3.85 13.38 -4.55
CA PHE A 61 4.44 13.51 -5.88
C PHE A 61 4.35 14.93 -6.42
N ARG A 62 3.22 15.62 -6.23
CA ARG A 62 3.04 17.03 -6.62
C ARG A 62 3.96 17.96 -5.83
N ASP A 63 4.14 17.73 -4.54
CA ASP A 63 5.03 18.53 -3.70
C ASP A 63 6.48 18.44 -4.16
N LEU A 64 6.94 17.24 -4.55
CA LEU A 64 8.27 17.05 -5.14
C LEU A 64 8.38 17.67 -6.53
N SER A 65 7.35 17.54 -7.36
CA SER A 65 7.33 18.05 -8.74
C SER A 65 7.29 19.58 -8.82
N ARG A 66 6.78 20.26 -7.78
CA ARG A 66 6.68 21.73 -7.69
C ARG A 66 7.95 22.40 -7.18
N ARG A 67 8.87 21.66 -6.55
CA ARG A 67 10.19 22.17 -6.16
C ARG A 67 11.09 22.25 -7.41
N LYS A 68 10.95 23.36 -8.15
CA LYS A 68 11.97 23.87 -9.09
C LYS A 68 12.77 24.96 -8.40
#